data_AF-A0A1I5IMK2-F1
#
_entry.id   AF-A0A1I5IMK2-F1
#
_cell.length_a   1.000
_cell.length_b   1.000
_cell.length_c   1.000
_cell.angle_alpha   90.00
_cell.angle_beta   90.00
_cell.angle_gamma   90.00
#
_symmetry.space_group_name_H-M   'P 1'
#
loop_
_entity.id
_entity.type
_entity.pdbx_description
1 polymer ?
#
loop_
_entity_poly.entity_id
_entity_poly.type
_entity_poly.pdbx_seq_one_letter_code
_entity_poly.pdbx_strand_id
1 'polypeptide(L)' 'MNEDKNFDKRNALNAELASLMSGLSANTSPIGDWKVIKVYEARMLGKEDPYDMEELAAERQAVRDRINEIQKELKKLD' A
#
# COMPACT_ATOMS: atom_id res chain seq x y z
N MET A 1 15.80 17.20 23.01
CA MET A 1 14.37 16.95 23.28
C MET A 1 13.46 17.13 22.05
N ASN A 2 13.59 18.19 21.23
CA ASN A 2 12.81 18.31 19.98
C ASN A 2 13.41 17.48 18.82
N GLU A 3 14.74 17.39 18.73
CA GLU A 3 15.42 16.55 17.72
C GLU A 3 15.17 15.05 17.94
N ASP A 4 15.21 14.59 19.20
CA ASP A 4 14.94 13.19 19.56
C ASP A 4 13.52 12.77 19.17
N LYS A 5 12.52 13.63 19.41
CA LYS A 5 11.13 13.38 19.01
C LYS A 5 10.94 13.32 17.49
N ASN A 6 11.66 14.15 16.74
CA ASN A 6 11.63 14.12 15.28
C ASN A 6 12.30 12.86 14.73
N PHE A 7 13.37 12.38 15.37
CA PHE A 7 14.03 11.13 15.02
C PHE A 7 13.10 9.92 15.22
N ASP A 8 12.47 9.82 16.39
CA ASP A 8 11.52 8.73 16.69
C ASP A 8 10.33 8.75 15.73
N LYS A 9 9.78 9.94 15.46
CA LYS A 9 8.68 10.09 14.50
C LYS A 9 9.09 9.67 13.08
N ARG A 10 10.28 10.06 12.61
CA ARG A 10 10.79 9.66 11.29
C ARG A 10 10.93 8.15 11.19
N ASN A 11 11.47 7.50 12.21
CA ASN A 11 11.63 6.04 12.22
C ASN A 11 10.28 5.32 12.20
N ALA A 12 9.30 5.78 12.98
CA ALA A 12 7.95 5.22 12.97
C ALA A 12 7.28 5.35 11.59
N LEU A 13 7.36 6.53 10.97
CA LEU A 13 6.82 6.79 9.63
C LEU A 13 7.49 5.92 8.55
N ASN A 14 8.81 5.74 8.62
CA ASN A 14 9.55 4.87 7.69
C ASN A 14 9.17 3.39 7.87
N ALA A 15 8.99 2.93 9.10
CA ALA A 15 8.54 1.56 9.38
C ALA A 15 7.12 1.31 8.83
N GLU A 16 6.21 2.26 9.03
CA GLU A 16 4.85 2.20 8.48
C GLU A 16 4.88 2.21 6.94
N LEU A 17 5.65 3.11 6.32
CA LEU A 17 5.82 3.20 4.87
C LEU A 17 6.29 1.87 4.27
N ALA A 18 7.32 1.25 4.87
CA ALA A 18 7.83 -0.04 4.44
C ALA A 18 6.77 -1.15 4.54
N SER A 19 5.99 -1.17 5.63
CA SER A 19 4.91 -2.12 5.82
C SER A 19 3.81 -1.97 4.78
N LEU A 20 3.36 -0.75 4.50
CA LEU A 20 2.32 -0.47 3.50
C LEU A 20 2.79 -0.84 2.08
N MET A 21 4.03 -0.50 1.71
CA MET A 21 4.61 -0.88 0.42
C MET A 21 4.75 -2.40 0.27
N SER A 22 5.12 -3.10 1.35
CA SER A 22 5.13 -4.56 1.37
C SER A 22 3.72 -5.14 1.25
N GLY A 23 2.72 -4.54 1.89
CA GLY A 23 1.32 -4.95 1.80
C GLY A 23 0.76 -4.88 0.37
N LEU A 24 1.16 -3.88 -0.42
CA LEU A 24 0.73 -3.77 -1.82
C LEU A 24 1.38 -4.82 -2.75
N SER A 25 2.64 -5.19 -2.48
CA SER A 25 3.43 -6.05 -3.37
C SER A 25 3.46 -7.52 -2.95
N ALA A 26 3.14 -7.85 -1.69
CA ALA A 26 3.18 -9.21 -1.18
C ALA A 26 2.12 -10.10 -1.84
N ASN A 27 2.54 -11.28 -2.30
CA ASN A 27 1.65 -12.30 -2.86
C ASN A 27 0.71 -12.94 -1.83
N THR A 28 0.99 -12.78 -0.54
CA THR A 28 0.15 -13.25 0.57
C THR A 28 -0.83 -12.19 1.05
N SER A 29 -0.72 -10.96 0.56
CA SER A 29 -1.58 -9.86 1.00
C SER A 29 -2.98 -9.97 0.42
N PRO A 30 -4.02 -9.61 1.21
CA PRO A 30 -5.38 -9.50 0.71
C PRO A 30 -5.54 -8.42 -0.37
N ILE A 31 -4.59 -7.51 -0.49
CA ILE A 31 -4.60 -6.45 -1.52
C ILE A 31 -3.39 -6.51 -2.44
N GLY A 32 -2.68 -7.65 -2.47
CA GLY A 32 -1.43 -7.80 -3.20
C GLY A 32 -1.58 -7.75 -4.72
N ASP A 33 -0.49 -7.44 -5.42
CA ASP A 33 -0.43 -7.39 -6.89
C ASP A 33 -0.90 -8.69 -7.57
N TRP A 34 -0.70 -9.83 -6.90
CA TRP A 34 -1.13 -11.13 -7.39
C TRP A 34 -2.65 -11.19 -7.64
N LYS A 35 -3.48 -10.56 -6.80
CA LYS A 35 -4.95 -10.56 -6.99
C LYS A 35 -5.35 -9.76 -8.22
N VAL A 36 -4.68 -8.63 -8.43
CA VAL A 36 -4.88 -7.79 -9.61
C VAL A 36 -4.54 -8.58 -10.86
N ILE A 37 -3.39 -9.27 -10.87
CA ILE A 37 -2.97 -10.13 -11.99
C ILE A 37 -4.00 -11.23 -12.25
N LYS A 38 -4.53 -11.89 -11.21
CA LYS A 38 -5.53 -12.96 -11.36
C LYS A 38 -6.84 -12.48 -11.97
N VAL A 39 -7.28 -11.27 -11.63
CA VAL A 39 -8.43 -10.61 -12.29
C VAL A 39 -8.15 -10.41 -13.77
N TYR A 40 -6.99 -9.83 -14.13
CA TYR A 40 -6.63 -9.64 -15.54
C TYR A 40 -6.50 -10.96 -16.31
N GLU A 41 -5.86 -11.98 -15.73
CA GLU A 41 -5.76 -13.31 -16.33
C GLU A 41 -7.14 -13.91 -16.63
N ALA A 42 -8.09 -13.83 -15.68
CA ALA A 42 -9.44 -14.34 -15.85
C ALA A 42 -10.16 -13.62 -17.00
N ARG A 43 -10.13 -12.28 -17.01
CA ARG A 43 -10.73 -11.46 -18.07
C ARG A 43 -10.17 -11.77 -19.45
N MET A 44 -8.84 -11.92 -19.56
CA MET A 44 -8.17 -12.27 -20.83
C MET A 44 -8.58 -13.65 -21.35
N LEU A 45 -8.98 -14.56 -20.45
CA LEU A 45 -9.46 -15.89 -20.78
C LEU A 45 -10.99 -15.97 -20.93
N GLY A 46 -11.72 -14.87 -20.82
CA GLY A 46 -13.18 -14.84 -20.85
C GLY A 46 -13.82 -15.54 -19.63
N LYS A 47 -13.12 -15.59 -18.50
CA LYS A 47 -13.59 -16.16 -17.24
C LYS A 47 -14.12 -15.05 -16.32
N GLU A 48 -14.90 -15.46 -15.32
CA GLU A 48 -15.35 -14.59 -14.25
C GLU A 48 -14.19 -14.12 -13.37
N ASP A 49 -14.30 -12.91 -12.83
CA ASP A 49 -13.30 -12.33 -11.95
C ASP A 49 -13.20 -13.14 -10.64
N PRO A 50 -12.01 -13.62 -10.25
CA PRO A 50 -11.82 -14.39 -9.02
C PRO A 50 -11.86 -13.54 -7.74
N TYR A 51 -11.79 -12.21 -7.88
CA TYR A 51 -11.83 -11.22 -6.80
C TYR A 51 -12.64 -10.02 -7.25
N ASP A 52 -13.31 -9.34 -6.32
CA ASP A 52 -13.95 -8.06 -6.59
C ASP A 52 -12.87 -7.02 -6.92
N MET A 53 -12.84 -6.58 -8.18
CA MET A 53 -11.84 -5.63 -8.65
C MET A 53 -12.12 -4.20 -8.16
N GLU A 54 -13.37 -3.84 -7.92
CA GLU A 54 -13.74 -2.50 -7.43
C GLU A 54 -13.35 -2.36 -5.96
N GLU A 55 -13.68 -3.35 -5.13
CA GLU A 55 -13.26 -3.42 -3.73
C GLU A 55 -11.74 -3.43 -3.62
N LEU A 56 -11.06 -4.31 -4.38
CA LEU A 56 -9.60 -4.39 -4.40
C LEU A 56 -8.94 -3.08 -4.83
N ALA A 57 -9.50 -2.37 -5.81
CA ALA A 57 -9.00 -1.08 -6.25
C ALA A 57 -9.16 -0.02 -5.17
N ALA A 58 -10.31 0.03 -4.50
CA ALA A 58 -10.61 0.96 -3.43
C ALA A 58 -9.66 0.78 -2.23
N GLU A 59 -9.48 -0.46 -1.76
CA GLU A 59 -8.57 -0.77 -0.64
C GLU A 59 -7.11 -0.42 -0.99
N ARG A 60 -6.67 -0.78 -2.21
CA ARG A 60 -5.31 -0.42 -2.67
C ARG A 60 -5.14 1.09 -2.79
N GLN A 61 -6.17 1.83 -3.15
CA GLN A 61 -6.11 3.29 -3.22
C GLN A 61 -5.99 3.91 -1.83
N ALA A 62 -6.74 3.44 -0.84
CA ALA A 62 -6.62 3.91 0.54
C ALA A 62 -5.20 3.73 1.10
N VAL A 63 -4.54 2.59 0.79
CA VAL A 63 -3.13 2.37 1.16
C VAL A 63 -2.19 3.33 0.45
N ARG A 64 -2.39 3.61 -0.84
CA ARG A 64 -1.59 4.60 -1.59
C ARG A 64 -1.77 6.01 -1.05
N ASP A 65 -2.98 6.37 -0.64
CA ASP A 65 -3.28 7.67 -0.04
C ASP A 65 -2.50 7.82 1.27
N ARG A 66 -2.50 6.79 2.11
CA ARG A 66 -1.70 6.76 3.35
C ARG A 66 -0.19 6.87 3.08
N ILE A 67 0.32 6.16 2.07
CA ILE A 67 1.73 6.27 1.62
C ILE A 67 2.05 7.72 1.25
N ASN A 68 1.19 8.36 0.44
CA ASN A 68 1.37 9.75 0.00
C ASN A 68 1.36 10.74 1.17
N GLU A 69 0.51 10.52 2.18
CA GLU A 69 0.48 11.30 3.42
C GLU A 69 1.79 11.17 4.20
N ILE A 70 2.26 9.93 4.43
CA ILE A 70 3.50 9.66 5.16
C ILE A 70 4.68 10.32 4.45
N GLN A 71 4.78 10.22 3.12
CA GLN A 71 5.82 10.87 2.35
C GLN A 71 5.80 12.40 2.49
N LYS A 72 4.60 13.01 2.54
CA LYS A 72 4.45 14.45 2.81
C LYS A 72 4.88 14.81 4.24
N GLU A 73 4.60 13.96 5.22
CA GLU A 73 5.04 14.17 6.60
C GLU A 73 6.55 14.06 6.76
N LEU A 74 7.17 13.04 6.17
CA LEU A 74 8.62 12.85 6.16
C LEU A 74 9.33 14.07 5.56
N LYS A 75 8.82 14.59 4.45
CA LYS A 75 9.35 15.81 3.81
C LYS A 75 9.28 17.07 4.70
N LYS A 76 8.38 17.12 5.69
CA LYS A 76 8.30 18.23 6.66
C LYS A 76 9.27 18.06 7.84
N LEU A 77 9.82 16.86 8.02
CA LEU A 77 10.76 16.52 9.09
C LEU A 77 12.22 16.64 8.63
N ASP A 78 12.45 16.74 7.33
CA ASP A 78 13.75 17.04 6.69
C ASP A 78 14.09 18.53 6.80
#